data_AF-A0AAD8B2C5-F1
#
_entry.id   AF-A0AAD8B2C5-F1
#
_cell.length_a   1.000
_cell.length_b   1.000
_cell.length_c   1.000
_cell.angle_alpha   90.00
_cell.angle_beta   90.00
_cell.angle_gamma   90.00
#
_symmetry.space_group_name_H-M   'P 1'
#
loop_
_entity.id
_entity.type
_entity.pdbx_description
1 polymer ?
#
loop_
_entity_poly.entity_id
_entity_poly.type
_entity_poly.pdbx_seq_one_letter_code
_entity_poly.pdbx_strand_id
1 'polypeptide(L)'
;TSAEYIEFTARVNTHQQQFLPFIDFSLNYLPACYQHDEMRNLITSLADLTVKIKVKDVHEIREKFWKDKTHFFDEEPRSKSIILGSGKVEDVTLKDGPCPCHCQKCKSVPKQKWGEIRILTSAQLLYDDKDAKQFVCTLFYDDETSHTITVIGENIVVKNIERDICIFTCVTCDLDLIACLESMLDKFEECWENAFDKYIHSVKWEDEKLIVLVSHPLGYKKHISIGKKLDCKRDAEPKGINYDVPTLPGSRGAFLLVPDFDVINKNIKVL
;
A
#
# COMPACT_ATOMS: atom_id res chain seq x y z
N THR A 1 6.12 15.92 -30.17
CA THR A 1 4.76 15.36 -30.29
C THR A 1 4.20 15.28 -28.89
N SER A 2 3.07 15.95 -28.67
CA SER A 2 2.47 16.30 -27.38
C SER A 2 2.13 15.08 -26.54
N ALA A 3 2.66 15.02 -25.31
CA ALA A 3 2.31 14.04 -24.30
C ALA A 3 1.07 14.55 -23.54
N GLU A 4 -0.08 13.91 -23.77
CA GLU A 4 -1.24 14.06 -22.90
C GLU A 4 -1.10 13.07 -21.74
N TYR A 5 -1.04 13.60 -20.52
CA TYR A 5 -0.87 12.85 -19.28
C TYR A 5 -2.26 12.52 -18.70
N ILE A 6 -2.45 11.25 -18.32
CA ILE A 6 -3.70 10.79 -17.71
C ILE A 6 -3.66 11.07 -16.21
N GLU A 7 -4.55 11.95 -15.80
CA GLU A 7 -4.84 12.32 -14.42
C GLU A 7 -5.54 11.15 -13.70
N PHE A 8 -5.02 10.70 -12.55
CA PHE A 8 -5.78 9.84 -11.63
C PHE A 8 -6.84 10.70 -10.92
N THR A 9 -7.91 11.05 -11.63
CA THR A 9 -9.06 11.76 -11.03
C THR A 9 -9.99 10.75 -10.37
N ALA A 10 -9.85 10.57 -9.06
CA ALA A 10 -10.91 9.99 -8.25
C ALA A 10 -12.11 10.94 -8.31
N ARG A 11 -13.17 10.56 -9.04
CA ARG A 11 -14.45 11.27 -8.98
C ARG A 11 -15.03 11.08 -7.58
N VAL A 12 -15.19 12.17 -6.84
CA VAL A 12 -15.90 12.21 -5.56
C VAL A 12 -17.36 11.83 -5.81
N ASN A 13 -17.69 10.54 -5.67
CA ASN A 13 -19.08 10.11 -5.55
C ASN A 13 -19.56 10.40 -4.13
N THR A 14 -20.85 10.61 -3.92
CA THR A 14 -21.44 10.99 -2.64
C THR A 14 -22.23 9.82 -2.06
N HIS A 15 -21.55 8.85 -1.44
CA HIS A 15 -22.20 7.85 -0.59
C HIS A 15 -21.39 7.66 0.69
N GLN A 16 -22.03 7.81 1.85
CA GLN A 16 -21.44 7.82 3.20
C GLN A 16 -20.75 6.51 3.65
N GLN A 17 -20.50 5.56 2.75
CA GLN A 17 -19.87 4.25 3.02
C GLN A 17 -18.44 4.12 2.45
N GLN A 18 -17.78 5.23 2.16
CA GLN A 18 -16.55 5.22 1.36
C GLN A 18 -15.29 4.74 2.10
N PHE A 19 -15.22 4.96 3.40
CA PHE A 19 -14.09 4.54 4.23
C PHE A 19 -14.66 3.82 5.44
N LEU A 20 -14.65 2.50 5.39
CA LEU A 20 -15.06 1.63 6.49
C LEU A 20 -13.87 1.48 7.43
N PRO A 21 -13.95 1.87 8.72
CA PRO A 21 -12.90 1.53 9.66
C PRO A 21 -12.65 0.02 9.63
N PHE A 22 -11.39 -0.39 9.62
CA PHE A 22 -11.03 -1.81 9.47
C PHE A 22 -11.73 -2.69 10.53
N ILE A 23 -11.80 -2.22 11.77
CA ILE A 23 -12.45 -2.91 12.90
C ILE A 23 -13.96 -3.15 12.70
N ASP A 24 -14.61 -2.35 11.84
CA ASP A 24 -16.05 -2.43 11.58
C ASP A 24 -16.37 -3.27 10.33
N PHE A 25 -15.34 -3.77 9.63
CA PHE A 25 -15.51 -4.54 8.41
C PHE A 25 -16.18 -5.90 8.67
N SER A 26 -17.14 -6.22 7.82
CA SER A 26 -17.90 -7.48 7.85
C SER A 26 -18.26 -7.91 6.43
N LEU A 27 -18.66 -9.18 6.27
CA LEU A 27 -19.05 -9.76 4.97
C LEU A 27 -20.18 -8.98 4.29
N ASN A 28 -21.07 -8.33 5.04
CA ASN A 28 -22.23 -7.63 4.49
C ASN A 28 -21.86 -6.42 3.62
N TYR A 29 -20.61 -5.96 3.66
CA TYR A 29 -20.10 -4.89 2.79
C TYR A 29 -19.61 -5.39 1.43
N LEU A 30 -19.48 -6.71 1.25
CA LEU A 30 -19.04 -7.32 -0.01
C LEU A 30 -20.24 -7.64 -0.93
N PRO A 31 -20.02 -7.70 -2.26
CA PRO A 31 -21.00 -8.27 -3.18
C PRO A 31 -21.40 -9.70 -2.76
N ALA A 32 -22.66 -10.08 -2.98
CA ALA A 32 -23.23 -11.34 -2.48
C ALA A 32 -22.38 -12.59 -2.83
N CYS A 33 -21.81 -12.63 -4.04
CA CYS A 33 -20.95 -13.71 -4.50
C CYS A 33 -19.62 -13.84 -3.71
N TYR A 34 -19.18 -12.76 -3.05
CA TYR A 34 -17.96 -12.69 -2.25
C TYR A 34 -18.23 -12.71 -0.73
N GLN A 35 -19.48 -12.88 -0.29
CA GLN A 35 -19.84 -12.92 1.14
C GLN A 35 -19.49 -14.29 1.78
N HIS A 36 -18.24 -14.71 1.66
CA HIS A 36 -17.69 -15.91 2.29
C HIS A 36 -16.43 -15.61 3.09
N ASP A 37 -16.14 -16.45 4.08
CA ASP A 37 -15.00 -16.27 4.98
C ASP A 37 -13.66 -16.22 4.23
N GLU A 38 -13.51 -16.91 3.10
CA GLU A 38 -12.28 -16.88 2.29
C GLU A 38 -11.95 -15.46 1.81
N MET A 39 -12.94 -14.68 1.35
CA MET A 39 -12.71 -13.30 0.91
C MET A 39 -12.47 -12.36 2.11
N ARG A 40 -13.21 -12.55 3.21
CA ARG A 40 -12.96 -11.79 4.44
C ARG A 40 -11.55 -12.02 4.96
N ASN A 41 -11.13 -13.28 5.04
CA ASN A 41 -9.80 -13.66 5.52
C ASN A 41 -8.70 -13.08 4.63
N LEU A 42 -8.89 -13.09 3.30
CA LEU A 42 -7.97 -12.46 2.36
C LEU A 42 -7.86 -10.93 2.54
N ILE A 43 -8.99 -10.23 2.72
CA ILE A 43 -8.98 -8.79 2.97
C ILE A 43 -8.34 -8.48 4.33
N THR A 44 -8.62 -9.29 5.35
CA THR A 44 -8.03 -9.16 6.68
C THR A 44 -6.52 -9.41 6.66
N SER A 45 -6.02 -10.43 5.96
CA SER A 45 -4.58 -10.68 5.85
C SER A 45 -3.86 -9.59 5.04
N LEU A 46 -4.52 -8.99 4.03
CA LEU A 46 -4.00 -7.78 3.38
C LEU A 46 -3.92 -6.60 4.36
N ALA A 47 -4.95 -6.44 5.19
CA ALA A 47 -4.97 -5.40 6.21
C ALA A 47 -3.83 -5.59 7.22
N ASP A 48 -3.54 -6.83 7.64
CA ASP A 48 -2.44 -7.15 8.55
C ASP A 48 -1.08 -6.65 7.98
N LEU A 49 -0.88 -6.75 6.66
CA LEU A 49 0.33 -6.31 5.95
C LEU A 49 0.32 -4.82 5.54
N THR A 50 -0.80 -4.12 5.69
CA THR A 50 -0.93 -2.71 5.29
C THR A 50 -0.25 -1.79 6.30
N VAL A 51 0.58 -0.88 5.80
CA VAL A 51 1.34 0.07 6.61
C VAL A 51 0.94 1.52 6.33
N LYS A 52 0.93 2.33 7.39
CA LYS A 52 0.83 3.79 7.26
C LYS A 52 2.21 4.36 6.98
N ILE A 53 2.31 5.24 5.98
CA ILE A 53 3.57 5.91 5.63
C ILE A 53 3.44 7.40 5.88
N LYS A 54 4.41 7.95 6.59
CA LYS A 54 4.60 9.40 6.76
C LYS A 54 5.98 9.77 6.25
N VAL A 55 6.03 10.66 5.27
CA VAL A 55 7.30 11.17 4.73
C VAL A 55 7.52 12.60 5.25
N LYS A 56 8.70 12.85 5.81
CA LYS A 56 9.09 14.13 6.44
C LYS A 56 9.96 14.99 5.51
N ASP A 57 10.10 16.26 5.85
CA ASP A 57 11.09 17.21 5.28
C ASP A 57 11.00 17.45 3.76
N VAL A 58 9.78 17.42 3.25
CA VAL A 58 9.49 17.43 1.80
C VAL A 58 9.71 18.81 1.13
N HIS A 59 9.63 19.90 1.90
CA HIS A 59 9.54 21.26 1.36
C HIS A 59 10.81 21.74 0.62
N GLU A 60 12.00 21.57 1.20
CA GLU A 60 13.25 22.08 0.61
C GLU A 60 13.70 21.28 -0.62
N ILE A 61 13.32 20.00 -0.69
CA ILE A 61 13.74 19.06 -1.73
C ILE A 61 12.77 19.13 -2.92
N ARG A 62 11.45 19.25 -2.67
CA ARG A 62 10.44 19.38 -3.75
C ARG A 62 10.68 20.58 -4.64
N GLU A 63 11.00 21.74 -4.07
CA GLU A 63 11.30 22.94 -4.86
C GLU A 63 12.50 22.76 -5.78
N LYS A 64 13.45 21.87 -5.46
CA LYS A 64 14.62 21.62 -6.33
C LYS A 64 14.33 20.59 -7.41
N PHE A 65 13.56 19.55 -7.11
CA PHE A 65 13.29 18.44 -8.03
C PHE A 65 12.12 18.68 -9.00
N TRP A 66 11.11 19.46 -8.60
CA TRP A 66 9.88 19.65 -9.38
C TRP A 66 9.77 21.03 -10.06
N LYS A 67 10.78 21.90 -9.95
CA LYS A 67 10.80 23.23 -10.58
C LYS A 67 10.58 23.21 -12.10
N ASP A 68 10.97 22.12 -12.77
CA ASP A 68 10.82 21.96 -14.23
C ASP A 68 9.65 21.06 -14.64
N LYS A 69 8.87 20.56 -13.68
CA LYS A 69 7.71 19.68 -13.92
C LYS A 69 6.46 20.32 -13.32
N THR A 70 6.12 21.50 -13.83
CA THR A 70 4.82 22.15 -13.59
C THR A 70 3.71 21.17 -14.01
N HIS A 71 2.60 21.13 -13.26
CA HIS A 71 1.32 20.43 -13.52
C HIS A 71 0.92 19.27 -12.58
N PHE A 72 1.73 18.85 -11.59
CA PHE A 72 1.34 17.68 -10.77
C PHE A 72 0.60 17.98 -9.46
N PHE A 73 0.54 19.22 -8.97
CA PHE A 73 -0.06 19.54 -7.67
C PHE A 73 -0.63 20.98 -7.63
N ASP A 74 -1.94 21.11 -7.51
CA ASP A 74 -2.68 22.39 -7.39
C ASP A 74 -2.95 22.79 -5.92
N GLU A 75 -2.19 22.26 -4.96
CA GLU A 75 -2.33 22.64 -3.55
C GLU A 75 -1.17 23.54 -3.11
N GLU A 76 -1.53 24.73 -2.62
CA GLU A 76 -0.61 25.75 -2.12
C GLU A 76 0.43 25.20 -1.11
N PRO A 77 1.67 25.72 -1.14
CA PRO A 77 2.74 25.23 -0.28
C PRO A 77 2.52 25.68 1.17
N ARG A 78 1.95 24.80 2.00
CA ARG A 78 1.99 24.97 3.46
C ARG A 78 3.35 24.54 4.02
N SER A 79 3.84 25.32 4.97
CA SER A 79 5.11 25.15 5.67
C SER A 79 5.32 23.71 6.20
N LYS A 80 6.53 23.15 5.98
CA LYS A 80 6.91 21.76 6.31
C LYS A 80 5.85 20.75 5.86
N SER A 81 5.71 20.55 4.55
CA SER A 81 4.78 19.58 3.99
C SER A 81 5.15 18.16 4.45
N ILE A 82 4.31 17.57 5.28
CA ILE A 82 4.32 16.13 5.53
C ILE A 82 3.50 15.51 4.41
N ILE A 83 4.00 14.43 3.81
CA ILE A 83 3.17 13.60 2.93
C ILE A 83 2.75 12.35 3.68
N LEU A 84 1.50 12.00 3.47
CA LEU A 84 0.88 10.80 4.00
C LEU A 84 0.63 9.84 2.84
N GLY A 85 0.90 8.58 3.09
CA GLY A 85 0.65 7.49 2.17
C GLY A 85 0.39 6.19 2.92
N SER A 86 0.21 5.15 2.15
CA SER A 86 0.09 3.77 2.61
C SER A 86 1.07 2.90 1.84
N GLY A 87 1.30 1.70 2.34
CA GLY A 87 2.08 0.68 1.64
C GLY A 87 1.67 -0.71 2.11
N LYS A 88 2.37 -1.71 1.59
CA LYS A 88 2.22 -3.11 1.99
C LYS A 88 3.59 -3.69 2.32
N VAL A 89 3.69 -4.44 3.41
CA VAL A 89 4.85 -5.30 3.66
C VAL A 89 4.86 -6.38 2.57
N GLU A 90 5.92 -6.39 1.77
CA GLU A 90 6.04 -7.27 0.61
C GLU A 90 6.90 -8.50 0.91
N ASP A 91 7.92 -8.34 1.74
CA ASP A 91 8.91 -9.38 2.03
C ASP A 91 9.65 -9.04 3.33
N VAL A 92 10.07 -10.06 4.07
CA VAL A 92 10.93 -9.93 5.25
C VAL A 92 12.09 -10.89 5.16
N THR A 93 13.30 -10.43 5.51
CA THR A 93 14.49 -11.28 5.42
C THR A 93 15.34 -11.12 6.67
N LEU A 94 15.69 -12.25 7.30
CA LEU A 94 16.69 -12.29 8.35
C LEU A 94 18.10 -12.07 7.79
N LYS A 95 18.88 -11.26 8.48
CA LYS A 95 20.25 -10.90 8.12
C LYS A 95 21.17 -11.13 9.31
N ASP A 96 22.39 -11.54 9.01
CA ASP A 96 23.49 -11.63 9.97
C ASP A 96 24.41 -10.40 9.87
N GLY A 97 25.20 -10.18 10.92
CA GLY A 97 26.10 -9.04 11.07
C GLY A 97 25.50 -7.91 11.91
N PRO A 98 26.27 -6.82 12.13
CA PRO A 98 25.85 -5.73 13.01
C PRO A 98 24.59 -5.03 12.46
N CYS A 99 23.53 -4.93 13.28
CA CYS A 99 22.28 -4.27 12.90
C CYS A 99 22.52 -2.80 12.51
N PRO A 100 22.08 -2.37 11.31
CA PRO A 100 22.16 -0.96 10.88
C PRO A 100 21.09 -0.07 11.55
N CYS A 101 20.19 -0.66 12.34
CA CYS A 101 19.08 0.05 12.97
C CYS A 101 19.53 1.10 14.00
N HIS A 102 18.82 2.23 14.06
CA HIS A 102 19.15 3.37 14.91
C HIS A 102 18.55 3.29 16.34
N CYS A 103 18.11 2.12 16.79
CA CYS A 103 17.49 1.95 18.10
C CYS A 103 18.53 2.10 19.23
N GLN A 104 18.09 2.50 20.43
CA GLN A 104 18.99 2.73 21.56
C GLN A 104 19.82 1.47 21.92
N LYS A 105 19.23 0.27 21.81
CA LYS A 105 19.89 -1.00 22.12
C LYS A 105 21.08 -1.27 21.18
N CYS A 106 20.90 -1.05 19.87
CA CYS A 106 21.93 -1.30 18.87
C CYS A 106 23.00 -0.20 18.80
N LYS A 107 22.71 1.01 19.28
CA LYS A 107 23.73 2.08 19.43
C LYS A 107 24.82 1.70 20.44
N SER A 108 24.47 1.02 21.52
CA SER A 108 25.44 0.58 22.53
C SER A 108 26.12 -0.72 22.15
N VAL A 109 25.33 -1.72 21.74
CA VAL A 109 25.85 -3.04 21.32
C VAL A 109 25.05 -3.51 20.11
N PRO A 110 25.62 -3.41 18.89
CA PRO A 110 24.96 -3.86 17.69
C PRO A 110 24.59 -5.35 17.80
N LYS A 111 23.31 -5.65 17.60
CA LYS A 111 22.84 -7.04 17.48
C LYS A 111 23.43 -7.66 16.21
N GLN A 112 23.86 -8.92 16.31
CA GLN A 112 24.45 -9.68 15.19
C GLN A 112 23.42 -10.33 14.28
N LYS A 113 22.15 -10.30 14.69
CA LYS A 113 21.00 -10.74 13.90
C LYS A 113 19.99 -9.61 13.87
N TRP A 114 19.42 -9.36 12.71
CA TRP A 114 18.45 -8.31 12.46
C TRP A 114 17.59 -8.69 11.26
N GLY A 115 16.51 -7.96 11.04
CA GLY A 115 15.64 -8.18 9.89
C GLY A 115 15.51 -6.95 9.01
N GLU A 116 15.45 -7.22 7.71
CA GLU A 116 15.10 -6.28 6.66
C GLU A 116 13.62 -6.48 6.31
N ILE A 117 12.85 -5.40 6.26
CA ILE A 117 11.43 -5.39 5.90
C ILE A 117 11.32 -4.61 4.59
N ARG A 118 10.81 -5.22 3.52
CA ARG A 118 10.55 -4.53 2.26
C ARG A 118 9.11 -4.04 2.23
N ILE A 119 8.93 -2.77 1.88
CA ILE A 119 7.64 -2.12 1.79
C ILE A 119 7.43 -1.65 0.36
N LEU A 120 6.35 -2.13 -0.25
CA LEU A 120 5.83 -1.68 -1.54
C LEU A 120 4.93 -0.46 -1.32
N THR A 121 5.13 0.59 -2.11
CA THR A 121 4.33 1.81 -2.09
C THR A 121 4.41 2.56 -3.44
N SER A 122 3.81 3.74 -3.51
CA SER A 122 3.79 4.61 -4.67
C SER A 122 5.10 5.37 -4.83
N ALA A 123 5.66 5.40 -6.04
CA ALA A 123 6.85 6.21 -6.37
C ALA A 123 6.58 7.71 -6.24
N GLN A 124 5.33 8.15 -6.32
CA GLN A 124 4.93 9.55 -6.09
C GLN A 124 5.10 9.99 -4.62
N LEU A 125 5.31 9.06 -3.68
CA LEU A 125 5.71 9.41 -2.30
C LEU A 125 7.21 9.75 -2.20
N LEU A 126 8.01 9.43 -3.22
CA LEU A 126 9.43 9.81 -3.30
C LEU A 126 9.60 11.19 -3.93
N TYR A 127 10.56 11.95 -3.42
CA TYR A 127 10.96 13.24 -4.02
C TYR A 127 12.40 13.21 -4.49
N ASP A 128 13.30 12.60 -3.72
CA ASP A 128 14.67 12.33 -4.14
C ASP A 128 14.90 10.82 -4.32
N ASP A 129 15.99 10.49 -5.00
CA ASP A 129 16.43 9.11 -5.18
C ASP A 129 17.24 8.59 -3.98
N LYS A 130 17.43 9.40 -2.93
CA LYS A 130 18.55 9.24 -1.99
C LYS A 130 18.17 9.06 -0.53
N ASP A 131 16.95 9.33 -0.08
CA ASP A 131 16.68 9.22 1.35
C ASP A 131 15.34 8.56 1.72
N ALA A 132 15.32 7.23 1.60
CA ALA A 132 14.32 6.37 2.24
C ALA A 132 14.19 6.64 3.75
N LYS A 133 15.20 7.26 4.39
CA LYS A 133 15.22 7.61 5.81
C LYS A 133 14.17 8.64 6.22
N GLN A 134 13.62 9.35 5.25
CA GLN A 134 12.49 10.26 5.48
C GLN A 134 11.16 9.51 5.66
N PHE A 135 11.11 8.22 5.28
CA PHE A 135 9.93 7.38 5.41
C PHE A 135 9.85 6.85 6.83
N VAL A 136 8.78 7.24 7.53
CA VAL A 136 8.40 6.68 8.81
C VAL A 136 7.16 5.83 8.59
N CYS A 137 7.30 4.52 8.83
CA CYS A 137 6.22 3.56 8.65
C CYS A 137 5.65 3.17 10.01
N THR A 138 4.32 3.16 10.12
CA THR A 138 3.62 2.71 11.32
C THR A 138 2.81 1.46 10.96
N LEU A 139 3.20 0.34 11.57
CA LEU A 139 2.57 -0.97 11.47
C LEU A 139 1.43 -1.08 12.50
N PHE A 140 0.42 -1.89 12.18
CA PHE A 140 -0.66 -2.30 13.09
C PHE A 140 -1.52 -1.15 13.66
N TYR A 141 -1.72 -0.06 12.89
CA TYR A 141 -2.57 1.07 13.32
C TYR A 141 -4.03 0.89 12.91
N ASP A 142 -4.74 -0.02 13.56
CA ASP A 142 -6.12 -0.39 13.25
C ASP A 142 -7.15 0.55 13.90
N ASP A 143 -6.84 1.04 15.09
CA ASP A 143 -7.62 2.01 15.86
C ASP A 143 -6.73 2.81 16.83
N GLU A 144 -7.35 3.68 17.63
CA GLU A 144 -6.64 4.55 18.60
C GLU A 144 -6.07 3.79 19.82
N THR A 145 -6.47 2.55 20.03
CA THR A 145 -6.01 1.69 21.14
C THR A 145 -4.94 0.69 20.70
N SER A 146 -4.65 0.63 19.41
CA SER A 146 -3.78 -0.35 18.80
C SER A 146 -2.33 -0.20 19.28
N HIS A 147 -1.67 -1.33 19.52
CA HIS A 147 -0.24 -1.35 19.79
C HIS A 147 0.55 -1.19 18.48
N THR A 148 0.87 0.04 18.13
CA THR A 148 1.56 0.33 16.86
C THR A 148 3.07 0.17 16.98
N ILE A 149 3.70 -0.32 15.92
CA ILE A 149 5.16 -0.38 15.82
C ILE A 149 5.64 0.57 14.73
N THR A 150 6.70 1.32 15.00
CA THR A 150 7.27 2.27 14.03
C THR A 150 8.63 1.78 13.55
N VAL A 151 8.79 1.73 12.23
CA VAL A 151 10.06 1.44 11.54
C VAL A 151 10.41 2.59 10.59
N ILE A 152 11.71 2.80 10.37
CA ILE A 152 12.22 3.89 9.54
C ILE A 152 12.84 3.28 8.30
N GLY A 153 12.58 3.87 7.14
CA GLY A 153 13.20 3.45 5.89
C GLY A 153 14.73 3.61 5.92
N GLU A 154 15.44 2.79 5.15
CA GLU A 154 16.90 2.77 5.09
C GLU A 154 17.38 2.94 3.64
N ASN A 155 16.95 2.07 2.72
CA ASN A 155 17.34 2.13 1.31
C ASN A 155 16.16 1.97 0.36
N ILE A 156 16.19 2.66 -0.77
CA ILE A 156 15.31 2.37 -1.92
C ILE A 156 15.88 1.18 -2.69
N VAL A 157 15.07 0.15 -2.93
CA VAL A 157 15.45 -1.06 -3.68
C VAL A 157 14.97 -0.99 -5.12
N VAL A 158 13.72 -0.58 -5.32
CA VAL A 158 13.10 -0.43 -6.63
C VAL A 158 12.45 0.94 -6.71
N LYS A 159 12.67 1.64 -7.83
CA LYS A 159 11.96 2.87 -8.18
C LYS A 159 11.57 2.83 -9.65
N ASN A 160 10.28 2.85 -9.92
CA ASN A 160 9.72 2.94 -11.26
C ASN A 160 8.63 4.02 -11.28
N ILE A 161 9.00 5.23 -11.71
CA ILE A 161 8.09 6.38 -11.75
C ILE A 161 6.96 6.14 -12.77
N GLU A 162 7.25 5.49 -13.90
CA GLU A 162 6.24 5.27 -14.96
C GLU A 162 5.12 4.33 -14.54
N ARG A 163 5.44 3.35 -13.68
CA ARG A 163 4.47 2.41 -13.11
C ARG A 163 3.98 2.83 -11.73
N ASP A 164 4.45 3.96 -11.23
CA ASP A 164 4.22 4.43 -9.86
C ASP A 164 4.59 3.41 -8.76
N ILE A 165 5.68 2.67 -8.94
CA ILE A 165 6.12 1.63 -8.00
C ILE A 165 7.39 2.06 -7.27
N CYS A 166 7.38 1.98 -5.95
CA CYS A 166 8.55 2.09 -5.10
C CYS A 166 8.59 0.90 -4.12
N ILE A 167 9.74 0.25 -4.04
CA ILE A 167 10.05 -0.68 -2.95
C ILE A 167 11.23 -0.13 -2.19
N PHE A 168 11.08 0.00 -0.88
CA PHE A 168 12.16 0.42 0.02
C PHE A 168 12.26 -0.54 1.20
N THR A 169 13.39 -0.48 1.89
CA THR A 169 13.69 -1.33 3.04
C THR A 169 13.57 -0.54 4.32
N CYS A 170 13.05 -1.17 5.37
CA CYS A 170 13.21 -0.77 6.75
C CYS A 170 14.05 -1.82 7.47
N VAL A 171 14.72 -1.44 8.55
CA VAL A 171 15.58 -2.35 9.33
C VAL A 171 15.21 -2.36 10.80
N THR A 172 15.22 -3.54 11.42
CA THR A 172 14.92 -3.70 12.84
C THR A 172 15.77 -4.79 13.49
N CYS A 173 16.10 -4.62 14.76
CA CYS A 173 16.68 -5.70 15.58
C CYS A 173 15.64 -6.47 16.38
N ASP A 174 14.35 -6.15 16.20
CA ASP A 174 13.23 -6.85 16.81
C ASP A 174 12.91 -8.10 15.98
N LEU A 175 13.40 -9.25 16.43
CA LEU A 175 13.21 -10.51 15.71
C LEU A 175 11.81 -11.08 15.88
N ASP A 176 11.11 -10.70 16.96
CA ASP A 176 9.72 -11.12 17.18
C ASP A 176 8.81 -10.42 16.16
N LEU A 177 9.08 -9.15 15.85
CA LEU A 177 8.42 -8.45 14.75
C LEU A 177 8.65 -9.14 13.39
N ILE A 178 9.87 -9.59 13.11
CA ILE A 178 10.19 -10.24 11.83
C ILE A 178 9.44 -11.56 11.70
N ALA A 179 9.47 -12.42 12.72
CA ALA A 179 8.72 -13.67 12.72
C ALA A 179 7.20 -13.43 12.62
N CYS A 180 6.70 -12.37 13.26
CA CYS A 180 5.29 -11.98 13.16
C CYS A 180 4.91 -11.59 11.72
N LEU A 181 5.73 -10.76 11.06
CA LEU A 181 5.48 -10.33 9.67
C LEU A 181 5.63 -11.47 8.67
N GLU A 182 6.60 -12.38 8.87
CA GLU A 182 6.77 -13.59 8.05
C GLU A 182 5.51 -14.45 8.12
N SER A 183 4.99 -14.72 9.32
CA SER A 183 3.74 -15.46 9.50
C SER A 183 2.52 -14.75 8.87
N MET A 184 2.51 -13.41 8.84
CA MET A 184 1.44 -12.65 8.18
C MET A 184 1.52 -12.74 6.65
N LEU A 185 2.73 -12.79 6.09
CA LEU A 185 2.94 -13.02 4.65
C LEU A 185 2.47 -14.42 4.26
N ASP A 186 2.90 -15.45 4.99
CA ASP A 186 2.46 -16.84 4.78
C ASP A 186 0.93 -16.95 4.84
N LYS A 187 0.31 -16.31 5.84
CA LYS A 187 -1.15 -16.28 5.98
C LYS A 187 -1.84 -15.56 4.82
N PHE A 188 -1.24 -14.48 4.29
CA PHE A 188 -1.80 -13.78 3.13
C PHE A 188 -1.77 -14.67 1.89
N GLU A 189 -0.67 -15.37 1.64
CA GLU A 189 -0.55 -16.35 0.54
C GLU A 189 -1.57 -17.49 0.70
N GLU A 190 -1.69 -18.08 1.89
CA GLU A 190 -2.68 -19.12 2.18
C GLU A 190 -4.12 -18.63 1.96
N CYS A 191 -4.45 -17.42 2.42
CA CYS A 191 -5.76 -16.82 2.19
C CYS A 191 -6.03 -16.56 0.70
N TRP A 192 -5.01 -16.19 -0.06
CA TRP A 192 -5.13 -15.99 -1.51
C TRP A 192 -5.42 -17.30 -2.23
N GLU A 193 -4.68 -18.37 -1.92
CA GLU A 193 -4.93 -19.71 -2.48
C GLU A 193 -6.34 -20.21 -2.14
N ASN A 194 -6.77 -20.08 -0.89
CA ASN A 194 -8.11 -20.47 -0.46
C ASN A 194 -9.22 -19.68 -1.20
N ALA A 195 -9.04 -18.37 -1.36
CA ALA A 195 -9.98 -17.54 -2.12
C ALA A 195 -9.97 -17.92 -3.61
N PHE A 196 -8.80 -18.18 -4.20
CA PHE A 196 -8.68 -18.62 -5.58
C PHE A 196 -9.46 -19.93 -5.81
N ASP A 197 -9.23 -20.95 -5.00
CA ASP A 197 -9.92 -22.25 -5.10
C ASP A 197 -11.44 -22.10 -4.93
N LYS A 198 -11.88 -21.20 -4.05
CA LYS A 198 -13.30 -20.90 -3.83
C LYS A 198 -13.98 -20.27 -5.05
N TYR A 199 -13.31 -19.34 -5.72
CA TYR A 199 -13.94 -18.43 -6.67
C TYR A 199 -13.66 -18.71 -8.14
N ILE A 200 -12.56 -19.40 -8.47
CA ILE A 200 -12.14 -19.71 -9.84
C ILE A 200 -13.26 -20.29 -10.74
N HIS A 201 -14.15 -21.08 -10.17
CA HIS A 201 -15.24 -21.74 -10.91
C HIS A 201 -16.62 -21.10 -10.71
N SER A 202 -16.76 -20.18 -9.76
CA SER A 202 -18.06 -19.65 -9.33
C SER A 202 -18.24 -18.16 -9.58
N VAL A 203 -17.15 -17.40 -9.74
CA VAL A 203 -17.19 -15.95 -9.94
C VAL A 203 -16.34 -15.57 -11.15
N LYS A 204 -16.91 -14.71 -12.01
CA LYS A 204 -16.24 -14.15 -13.17
C LYS A 204 -15.85 -12.70 -12.93
N TRP A 205 -14.60 -12.38 -13.27
CA TRP A 205 -14.03 -11.06 -13.12
C TRP A 205 -14.80 -10.02 -13.93
N GLU A 206 -15.22 -10.37 -15.16
CA GLU A 206 -16.01 -9.48 -16.01
C GLU A 206 -17.34 -9.02 -15.41
N ASP A 207 -17.94 -9.83 -14.53
CA ASP A 207 -19.26 -9.56 -13.96
C ASP A 207 -19.15 -8.66 -12.72
N GLU A 208 -18.22 -8.96 -11.83
CA GLU A 208 -18.15 -8.29 -10.53
C GLU A 208 -17.19 -7.11 -10.52
N LYS A 209 -16.02 -7.25 -11.17
CA LYS A 209 -14.96 -6.24 -11.25
C LYS A 209 -14.60 -5.66 -9.87
N LEU A 210 -14.72 -6.45 -8.80
CA LEU A 210 -14.53 -6.00 -7.42
C LEU A 210 -13.12 -5.41 -7.24
N ILE A 211 -13.02 -4.26 -6.59
CA ILE A 211 -11.75 -3.70 -6.15
C ILE A 211 -11.88 -3.40 -4.65
N VAL A 212 -10.88 -3.85 -3.88
CA VAL A 212 -10.77 -3.54 -2.46
C VAL A 212 -9.45 -2.82 -2.22
N LEU A 213 -9.51 -1.74 -1.45
CA LEU A 213 -8.35 -0.96 -1.06
C LEU A 213 -8.27 -0.92 0.47
N VAL A 214 -7.12 -1.31 1.02
CA VAL A 214 -6.84 -1.15 2.45
C VAL A 214 -5.81 -0.04 2.61
N SER A 215 -6.14 1.01 3.36
CA SER A 215 -5.26 2.18 3.45
C SER A 215 -5.43 2.98 4.75
N HIS A 216 -4.58 4.00 4.91
CA HIS A 216 -4.64 5.00 5.98
C HIS A 216 -5.06 6.36 5.42
N PRO A 217 -6.35 6.56 5.10
CA PRO A 217 -6.84 7.83 4.57
C PRO A 217 -6.56 8.95 5.57
N LEU A 218 -6.04 10.08 5.07
CA LEU A 218 -5.54 11.24 5.80
C LEU A 218 -4.51 10.89 6.90
N GLY A 219 -3.88 9.71 6.80
CA GLY A 219 -3.00 9.17 7.83
C GLY A 219 -3.72 8.77 9.13
N TYR A 220 -5.03 8.57 9.11
CA TYR A 220 -5.77 8.03 10.24
C TYR A 220 -5.58 6.52 10.39
N LYS A 221 -6.33 5.92 11.31
CA LYS A 221 -6.45 4.47 11.48
C LYS A 221 -6.80 3.78 10.16
N LYS A 222 -6.57 2.47 10.10
CA LYS A 222 -6.77 1.67 8.89
C LYS A 222 -8.24 1.66 8.46
N HIS A 223 -8.47 1.83 7.16
CA HIS A 223 -9.80 1.75 6.55
C HIS A 223 -9.78 0.83 5.33
N ILE A 224 -10.94 0.24 5.07
CA ILE A 224 -11.27 -0.51 3.86
C ILE A 224 -12.19 0.34 2.99
N SER A 225 -11.88 0.40 1.71
CA SER A 225 -12.69 1.03 0.68
C SER A 225 -12.99 0.00 -0.40
N ILE A 226 -14.25 -0.10 -0.81
CA ILE A 226 -14.72 -1.10 -1.76
C ILE A 226 -15.35 -0.38 -2.94
N GLY A 227 -15.10 -0.88 -4.14
CA GLY A 227 -15.70 -0.38 -5.37
C GLY A 227 -15.47 -1.35 -6.51
N LYS A 228 -15.46 -0.84 -7.73
CA LYS A 228 -15.37 -1.62 -8.96
C LYS A 228 -14.37 -1.02 -9.93
N LYS A 229 -13.77 -1.89 -10.74
CA LYS A 229 -13.01 -1.48 -11.92
C LYS A 229 -13.98 -0.89 -12.95
N LEU A 230 -13.59 0.27 -13.48
CA LEU A 230 -14.29 0.98 -14.53
C LEU A 230 -13.75 0.57 -15.90
N ASP A 231 -14.62 0.56 -16.90
CA ASP A 231 -14.22 0.30 -18.28
C ASP A 231 -13.47 1.51 -18.86
N CYS A 232 -12.35 1.24 -19.51
CA CYS A 232 -11.60 2.28 -20.21
C CYS A 232 -12.31 2.63 -21.52
N LYS A 233 -12.38 3.93 -21.86
CA LYS A 233 -12.77 4.35 -23.20
C LYS A 233 -11.70 3.87 -24.19
N ARG A 234 -12.13 3.38 -25.37
CA ARG A 234 -11.37 2.51 -26.28
C ARG A 234 -10.11 3.10 -26.93
N ASP A 235 -9.77 4.36 -26.67
CA ASP A 235 -8.83 5.11 -27.51
C ASP A 235 -7.42 5.30 -26.91
N ALA A 236 -7.13 4.72 -25.73
CA ALA A 236 -5.79 4.72 -25.16
C ALA A 236 -5.47 3.37 -24.51
N GLU A 237 -4.28 2.82 -24.75
CA GLU A 237 -3.77 1.68 -23.98
C GLU A 237 -3.65 2.11 -22.51
N PRO A 238 -4.46 1.56 -21.58
CA PRO A 238 -4.41 2.00 -20.21
C PRO A 238 -3.15 1.45 -19.55
N LYS A 239 -2.25 2.36 -19.11
CA LYS A 239 -1.08 2.02 -18.27
C LYS A 239 -1.46 1.70 -16.81
N GLY A 240 -2.73 1.45 -16.50
CA GLY A 240 -3.23 1.22 -15.14
C GLY A 240 -4.68 0.73 -15.08
N ILE A 241 -5.20 0.59 -13.86
CA ILE A 241 -6.59 0.19 -13.58
C ILE A 241 -7.41 1.44 -13.24
N ASN A 242 -8.47 1.70 -13.99
CA ASN A 242 -9.48 2.70 -13.63
C ASN A 242 -10.49 2.07 -12.66
N TYR A 243 -10.83 2.76 -11.59
CA TYR A 243 -11.77 2.27 -10.57
C TYR A 243 -12.54 3.42 -9.92
N ASP A 244 -13.64 3.11 -9.24
CA ASP A 244 -14.45 4.08 -8.48
C ASP A 244 -14.26 3.99 -6.94
N VAL A 245 -13.29 3.19 -6.49
CA VAL A 245 -12.89 3.12 -5.08
C VAL A 245 -12.48 4.51 -4.59
N PRO A 246 -13.08 5.01 -3.50
CA PRO A 246 -12.75 6.31 -2.94
C PRO A 246 -11.31 6.33 -2.42
N THR A 247 -10.62 7.43 -2.67
CA THR A 247 -9.26 7.66 -2.17
C THR A 247 -9.17 9.06 -1.57
N LEU A 248 -8.33 9.20 -0.55
CA LEU A 248 -7.97 10.48 0.06
C LEU A 248 -6.45 10.61 0.10
N PRO A 249 -5.89 11.81 0.34
CA PRO A 249 -4.48 11.92 0.73
C PRO A 249 -4.17 10.90 1.85
N GLY A 250 -3.07 10.16 1.80
CA GLY A 250 -2.84 9.02 2.70
C GLY A 250 -3.20 7.65 2.12
N SER A 251 -4.14 7.56 1.17
CA SER A 251 -4.43 6.32 0.45
C SER A 251 -3.42 6.01 -0.66
N ARG A 252 -2.61 7.00 -1.07
CA ARG A 252 -1.58 6.83 -2.10
C ARG A 252 -0.57 5.76 -1.71
N GLY A 253 -0.27 4.84 -2.62
CA GLY A 253 0.64 3.72 -2.41
C GLY A 253 0.03 2.53 -1.65
N ALA A 254 -1.24 2.60 -1.26
CA ALA A 254 -1.95 1.43 -0.77
C ALA A 254 -2.06 0.36 -1.87
N PHE A 255 -2.00 -0.90 -1.43
CA PHE A 255 -2.13 -2.05 -2.32
C PHE A 255 -3.60 -2.26 -2.70
N LEU A 256 -3.85 -2.42 -4.00
CA LEU A 256 -5.17 -2.72 -4.54
C LEU A 256 -5.35 -4.24 -4.59
N LEU A 257 -6.31 -4.77 -3.83
CA LEU A 257 -6.73 -6.14 -3.99
C LEU A 257 -7.66 -6.25 -5.20
N VAL A 258 -7.18 -6.96 -6.21
CA VAL A 258 -7.92 -7.29 -7.43
C VAL A 258 -8.16 -8.80 -7.44
N PRO A 259 -9.32 -9.27 -6.95
CA PRO A 259 -9.68 -10.69 -6.93
C PRO A 259 -10.06 -11.18 -8.34
N ASP A 260 -9.14 -11.06 -9.29
CA ASP A 260 -9.24 -11.63 -10.62
C ASP A 260 -8.74 -13.08 -10.58
N PHE A 261 -9.69 -14.00 -10.36
CA PHE A 261 -9.43 -15.43 -10.27
C PHE A 261 -9.60 -16.16 -11.61
N ASP A 262 -9.84 -15.41 -12.71
CA ASP A 262 -10.01 -16.02 -14.02
C ASP A 262 -8.67 -16.48 -14.59
N VAL A 263 -8.50 -17.79 -14.74
CA VAL A 263 -7.27 -18.44 -15.26
C VAL A 263 -7.04 -18.21 -16.76
N ILE A 264 -7.86 -17.37 -17.40
CA ILE A 264 -7.82 -17.18 -18.86
C ILE A 264 -6.56 -16.39 -19.30
N ASN A 265 -5.87 -15.69 -18.40
CA ASN A 265 -4.59 -15.06 -18.70
C ASN A 265 -3.50 -15.50 -17.71
N LYS A 266 -2.55 -16.32 -18.18
CA LYS A 266 -1.32 -16.74 -17.47
C LYS A 266 -0.32 -15.60 -17.15
N ASN A 267 -0.79 -14.36 -17.03
CA ASN A 267 0.02 -13.22 -16.62
C ASN A 267 -0.68 -12.54 -15.44
N ILE A 268 -0.58 -13.13 -14.25
CA ILE A 268 -0.92 -12.45 -13.00
C ILE A 268 -0.04 -11.20 -12.93
N LYS A 269 -0.63 -10.03 -13.17
CA LYS A 269 0.02 -8.75 -12.94
C LYS A 269 -0.38 -8.29 -11.55
N VAL A 270 0.49 -8.55 -10.59
CA VAL A 270 0.51 -7.80 -9.33
C VAL A 270 0.86 -6.35 -9.74
N LEU A 271 -0.07 -5.42 -9.51
CA LEU A 271 0.10 -3.98 -9.74
C LEU A 271 0.07 -3.24 -8.42
#